data_AF-A0A0S8HCI1-F1
#
_entry.id   AF-A0A0S8HCI1-F1
#
_cell.length_a   1.000
_cell.length_b   1.000
_cell.length_c   1.000
_cell.angle_alpha   90.00
_cell.angle_beta   90.00
_cell.angle_gamma   90.00
#
_symmetry.space_group_name_H-M   'P 1'
#
loop_
_entity.id
_entity.type
_entity.pdbx_description
1 polymer ?
#
loop_
_entity_poly.entity_id
_entity_poly.type
_entity_poly.pdbx_seq_one_letter_code
_entity_poly.pdbx_strand_id
1 'polypeptide(L)'
;MCGSLYLAALVAGAEMAQAAGDAKAAERFRKVFAAGRARYDRMLFNGEYYVQRVTQARQAYKGVFGQPVGRGRPKYQYGWGCLSDQLLGQWAAHVAGLGYVLPEEHVKAAVAAVFRHNFKADLSRHESVQRVYALGEEAGLLLCTWPRGRREAFPFIYSDEVWTGIEYQAAAHMVYEGLVEEALALVKAARDRHDGVRRNPWNEFECGDHYARAMSSWSLLLALSGQRYDGRSGTLTMKPVVNRDDFRCLFTAAAGYGVYSQRRQRTGVSVAVECLEGRVALGVLELSRPGRGRRGPVKAACKLNGKEVRVEASLEADTLRVRLGRRMNLTQGDTLTCRLRVR
;
A
#
# COMPACT_ATOMS: atom_id res chain seq x y z
N MET A 1 -2.21 11.28 10.29
CA MET A 1 -2.59 9.88 10.60
C MET A 1 -4.10 9.66 10.67
N CYS A 2 -4.80 9.82 11.81
CA CYS A 2 -6.19 9.34 12.00
C CYS A 2 -7.23 9.90 11.02
N GLY A 3 -7.10 11.14 10.56
CA GLY A 3 -8.06 11.69 9.61
C GLY A 3 -7.99 11.00 8.24
N SER A 4 -6.81 10.62 7.75
CA SER A 4 -6.71 9.83 6.50
C SER A 4 -7.38 8.46 6.64
N LEU A 5 -7.23 7.79 7.80
CA LEU A 5 -7.91 6.54 8.11
C LEU A 5 -9.44 6.71 8.12
N TYR A 6 -9.94 7.79 8.72
CA TYR A 6 -11.37 8.09 8.72
C TYR A 6 -11.92 8.31 7.31
N LEU A 7 -11.18 9.02 6.44
CA LEU A 7 -11.57 9.19 5.05
C LEU A 7 -11.63 7.86 4.30
N ALA A 8 -10.63 7.00 4.46
CA ALA A 8 -10.63 5.67 3.86
C ALA A 8 -11.78 4.79 4.39
N ALA A 9 -12.06 4.85 5.69
CA ALA A 9 -13.18 4.13 6.30
C ALA A 9 -14.54 4.58 5.76
N LEU A 10 -14.71 5.88 5.45
CA LEU A 10 -15.94 6.38 4.82
C LEU A 10 -16.12 5.85 3.40
N VAL A 11 -15.04 5.78 2.60
CA VAL A 11 -15.09 5.19 1.25
C VAL A 11 -15.40 3.70 1.33
N ALA A 12 -14.69 2.95 2.17
CA ALA A 12 -14.95 1.53 2.40
C ALA A 12 -16.39 1.29 2.87
N GLY A 13 -16.86 2.09 3.83
CA GLY A 13 -18.21 2.03 4.37
C GLY A 13 -19.28 2.30 3.31
N ALA A 14 -19.04 3.23 2.39
CA ALA A 14 -19.95 3.49 1.28
C ALA A 14 -20.07 2.29 0.32
N GLU A 15 -18.95 1.66 -0.01
CA GLU A 15 -18.94 0.48 -0.88
C GLU A 15 -19.61 -0.74 -0.22
N MET A 16 -19.37 -0.95 1.08
CA MET A 16 -20.05 -2.00 1.84
C MET A 16 -21.56 -1.75 1.97
N ALA A 17 -21.97 -0.51 2.28
CA ALA A 17 -23.39 -0.15 2.38
C ALA A 17 -24.11 -0.34 1.04
N GLN A 18 -23.48 0.06 -0.07
CA GLN A 18 -24.01 -0.17 -1.41
C GLN A 18 -24.19 -1.67 -1.70
N ALA A 19 -23.20 -2.49 -1.35
CA ALA A 19 -23.27 -3.93 -1.53
C ALA A 19 -24.37 -4.60 -0.68
N ALA A 20 -24.66 -4.04 0.50
CA ALA A 20 -25.72 -4.50 1.38
C ALA A 20 -27.12 -3.97 0.99
N GLY A 21 -27.24 -3.13 -0.04
CA GLY A 21 -28.49 -2.51 -0.46
C GLY A 21 -28.92 -1.29 0.39
N ASP A 22 -28.09 -0.81 1.32
CA ASP A 22 -28.35 0.40 2.10
C ASP A 22 -27.85 1.66 1.36
N ALA A 23 -28.62 2.08 0.36
CA ALA A 23 -28.31 3.26 -0.44
C ALA A 23 -28.23 4.54 0.41
N LYS A 24 -29.03 4.65 1.48
CA LYS A 24 -29.08 5.82 2.36
C LYS A 24 -27.79 5.97 3.17
N ALA A 25 -27.27 4.87 3.73
CA ALA A 25 -25.98 4.89 4.41
C ALA A 25 -24.84 5.16 3.42
N ALA A 26 -24.86 4.55 2.24
CA ALA A 26 -23.84 4.78 1.21
C ALA A 26 -23.75 6.27 0.81
N GLU A 27 -24.88 6.91 0.54
CA GLU A 27 -24.94 8.34 0.21
C GLU A 27 -24.44 9.20 1.38
N ARG A 28 -24.87 8.91 2.61
CA ARG A 28 -24.40 9.63 3.80
C ARG A 28 -22.88 9.55 3.95
N PHE A 29 -22.29 8.37 3.80
CA PHE A 29 -20.84 8.20 3.91
C PHE A 29 -20.10 8.95 2.80
N ARG A 30 -20.57 8.88 1.54
CA ARG A 30 -20.00 9.63 0.42
C ARG A 30 -20.05 11.14 0.65
N LYS A 31 -21.16 11.66 1.18
CA LYS A 31 -21.31 13.09 1.52
C LYS A 31 -20.32 13.53 2.59
N VAL A 32 -20.17 12.76 3.67
CA VAL A 32 -19.20 13.06 4.73
C VAL A 32 -17.77 12.95 4.20
N PHE A 33 -17.48 11.96 3.36
CA PHE A 33 -16.17 11.80 2.72
C PHE A 33 -15.81 13.00 1.85
N ALA A 34 -16.71 13.45 0.97
CA ALA A 34 -16.45 14.59 0.08
C ALA A 34 -16.12 15.87 0.88
N ALA A 35 -16.91 16.17 1.91
CA ALA A 35 -16.67 17.32 2.79
C ALA A 35 -15.37 17.17 3.60
N GLY A 36 -15.14 15.97 4.14
CA GLY A 36 -13.96 15.63 4.94
C GLY A 36 -12.67 15.73 4.14
N ARG A 37 -12.63 15.14 2.94
CA ARG A 37 -11.49 15.15 2.01
C ARG A 37 -11.05 16.58 1.71
N ALA A 38 -11.99 17.42 1.26
CA ALA A 38 -11.69 18.80 0.89
C ALA A 38 -11.17 19.64 2.07
N ARG A 39 -11.74 19.43 3.27
CA ARG A 39 -11.32 20.13 4.48
C ARG A 39 -9.99 19.64 5.00
N TYR A 40 -9.78 18.33 5.05
CA TYR A 40 -8.53 17.71 5.51
C TYR A 40 -7.37 18.20 4.65
N ASP A 41 -7.54 18.14 3.33
CA ASP A 41 -6.51 18.57 2.39
C ASP A 41 -6.15 20.04 2.54
N ARG A 42 -7.14 20.94 2.42
CA ARG A 42 -6.95 22.39 2.56
C ARG A 42 -6.31 22.80 3.88
N MET A 43 -6.66 22.13 4.98
CA MET A 43 -6.19 22.54 6.31
C MET A 43 -4.81 21.99 6.68
N LEU A 44 -4.44 20.83 6.13
CA LEU A 44 -3.33 20.05 6.65
C LEU A 44 -2.20 19.87 5.64
N PHE A 45 -2.45 19.96 4.33
CA PHE A 45 -1.37 19.93 3.36
C PHE A 45 -0.58 21.25 3.39
N ASN A 46 0.73 21.17 3.64
CA ASN A 46 1.58 22.35 3.79
C ASN A 46 2.32 22.76 2.49
N GLY A 47 1.91 22.18 1.36
CA GLY A 47 2.58 22.30 0.06
C GLY A 47 3.56 21.16 -0.26
N GLU A 48 3.86 20.28 0.71
CA GLU A 48 4.77 19.15 0.52
C GLU A 48 4.28 17.89 1.24
N TYR A 49 3.82 18.01 2.48
CA TYR A 49 3.30 16.91 3.29
C TYR A 49 2.16 17.37 4.22
N TYR A 50 1.47 16.41 4.84
CA TYR A 50 0.35 16.66 5.75
C TYR A 50 0.81 16.82 7.19
N VAL A 51 0.44 17.95 7.81
CA VAL A 51 0.78 18.28 9.20
C VAL A 51 -0.39 18.05 10.16
N GLN A 52 -0.11 18.13 11.45
CA GLN A 52 -1.12 18.21 12.50
C GLN A 52 -1.39 19.66 12.93
N ARG A 53 -2.64 20.09 12.78
CA ARG A 53 -3.10 21.36 13.38
C ARG A 53 -3.40 21.13 14.85
N VAL A 54 -2.47 21.52 15.71
CA VAL A 54 -2.59 21.41 17.17
C VAL A 54 -3.28 22.65 17.73
N THR A 55 -4.48 22.48 18.28
CA THR A 55 -5.24 23.54 18.95
C THR A 55 -4.85 23.64 20.42
N GLN A 56 -4.78 24.86 20.96
CA GLN A 56 -4.59 25.06 22.39
C GLN A 56 -5.85 24.69 23.18
N ALA A 57 -5.67 23.90 24.23
CA ALA A 57 -6.69 23.58 25.21
C ALA A 57 -7.02 24.82 26.06
N ARG A 58 -8.26 25.30 26.00
CA ARG A 58 -8.70 26.47 26.80
C ARG A 58 -8.76 26.17 28.29
N GLN A 59 -9.13 24.93 28.63
CA GLN A 59 -9.21 24.39 29.98
C GLN A 59 -8.70 22.95 29.98
N ALA A 60 -8.40 22.41 31.15
CA ALA A 60 -8.02 21.01 31.27
C ALA A 60 -9.18 20.09 30.91
N TYR A 61 -8.90 18.95 30.27
CA TYR A 61 -9.89 17.94 29.90
C TYR A 61 -9.30 16.53 29.92
N LYS A 62 -10.15 15.50 29.91
CA LYS A 62 -9.72 14.10 29.76
C LYS A 62 -9.73 13.73 28.27
N GLY A 63 -8.61 13.18 27.79
CA GLY A 63 -8.52 12.63 26.45
C GLY A 63 -9.41 11.40 26.26
N VAL A 64 -9.47 10.89 25.03
CA VAL A 64 -10.33 9.75 24.66
C VAL A 64 -10.02 8.48 25.50
N PHE A 65 -8.80 8.35 26.01
CA PHE A 65 -8.38 7.23 26.87
C PHE A 65 -8.22 7.64 28.35
N GLY A 66 -8.85 8.74 28.76
CA GLY A 66 -8.84 9.21 30.15
C GLY A 66 -7.58 9.96 30.59
N GLN A 67 -6.57 10.09 29.72
CA GLN A 67 -5.35 10.81 30.03
C GLN A 67 -5.63 12.32 30.23
N PRO A 68 -5.09 12.95 31.29
CA PRO A 68 -5.31 14.37 31.54
C PRO A 68 -4.57 15.21 30.49
N VAL A 69 -5.29 16.13 29.84
CA VAL A 69 -4.71 17.17 28.99
C VAL A 69 -4.85 18.50 29.71
N GLY A 70 -3.71 19.10 30.05
CA GLY A 70 -3.67 20.40 30.72
C GLY A 70 -4.12 21.55 29.81
N ARG A 71 -4.38 22.71 30.43
CA ARG A 71 -4.59 23.97 29.70
C ARG A 71 -3.33 24.34 28.91
N GLY A 72 -3.51 24.96 27.75
CA GLY A 72 -2.42 25.38 26.87
C GLY A 72 -2.18 24.41 25.73
N ARG A 73 -0.94 24.30 25.25
CA ARG A 73 -0.61 23.47 24.10
C ARG A 73 -0.45 22.00 24.52
N PRO A 74 -1.25 21.05 23.98
CA PRO A 74 -1.14 19.65 24.36
C PRO A 74 0.26 19.08 24.10
N LYS A 75 0.78 18.28 25.04
CA LYS A 75 2.02 17.51 24.87
C LYS A 75 1.83 16.34 23.90
N TYR A 76 2.93 15.77 23.44
CA TYR A 76 2.98 14.52 22.66
C TYR A 76 2.29 14.61 21.29
N GLN A 77 2.45 15.76 20.64
CA GLN A 77 1.93 16.02 19.29
C GLN A 77 3.10 15.99 18.28
N TYR A 78 2.83 15.82 16.99
CA TYR A 78 3.86 16.00 15.96
C TYR A 78 3.79 17.37 15.28
N GLY A 79 2.65 18.06 15.37
CA GLY A 79 2.52 19.43 14.88
C GLY A 79 2.94 19.56 13.42
N TRP A 80 3.98 20.35 13.16
CA TRP A 80 4.52 20.61 11.81
C TRP A 80 5.49 19.55 11.30
N GLY A 81 5.68 18.47 12.06
CA GLY A 81 6.56 17.37 11.69
C GLY A 81 6.04 16.58 10.50
N CYS A 82 6.97 16.06 9.71
CA CYS A 82 6.73 15.08 8.66
C CYS A 82 6.65 13.70 9.33
N LEU A 83 5.43 13.23 9.59
CA LEU A 83 5.18 11.93 10.19
C LEU A 83 5.22 10.83 9.11
N SER A 84 5.94 9.73 9.35
CA SER A 84 6.15 8.67 8.35
C SER A 84 4.87 7.97 7.91
N ASP A 85 3.91 7.78 8.82
CA ASP A 85 2.61 7.16 8.55
C ASP A 85 1.47 8.21 8.45
N GLN A 86 1.80 9.46 8.10
CA GLN A 86 0.85 10.57 7.98
C GLN A 86 -0.39 10.24 7.13
N LEU A 87 -0.22 9.37 6.13
CA LEU A 87 -1.21 8.92 5.16
C LEU A 87 -1.55 7.42 5.28
N LEU A 88 -1.56 6.88 6.50
CA LEU A 88 -1.90 5.47 6.76
C LEU A 88 -3.22 5.01 6.13
N GLY A 89 -4.25 5.88 6.10
CA GLY A 89 -5.52 5.56 5.44
C GLY A 89 -5.45 5.50 3.92
N GLN A 90 -4.58 6.28 3.29
CA GLN A 90 -4.37 6.22 1.84
C GLN A 90 -3.69 4.89 1.46
N TRP A 91 -2.67 4.46 2.21
CA TRP A 91 -2.08 3.13 2.05
C TRP A 91 -3.12 2.01 2.18
N ALA A 92 -3.97 2.06 3.22
CA ALA A 92 -5.05 1.08 3.41
C ALA A 92 -6.05 1.10 2.25
N ALA A 93 -6.37 2.28 1.70
CA ALA A 93 -7.22 2.42 0.53
C ALA A 93 -6.60 1.78 -0.73
N HIS A 94 -5.28 1.91 -0.94
CA HIS A 94 -4.60 1.20 -2.04
C HIS A 94 -4.66 -0.31 -1.89
N VAL A 95 -4.36 -0.82 -0.69
CA VAL A 95 -4.43 -2.26 -0.37
C VAL A 95 -5.84 -2.81 -0.62
N ALA A 96 -6.87 -2.05 -0.22
CA ALA A 96 -8.27 -2.43 -0.42
C ALA A 96 -8.81 -2.15 -1.84
N GLY A 97 -8.01 -1.56 -2.73
CA GLY A 97 -8.45 -1.21 -4.10
C GLY A 97 -9.46 -0.06 -4.18
N LEU A 98 -9.51 0.82 -3.18
CA LEU A 98 -10.44 1.94 -3.08
C LEU A 98 -9.94 3.23 -3.76
N GLY A 99 -8.69 3.23 -4.24
CA GLY A 99 -8.09 4.37 -4.93
C GLY A 99 -7.69 5.52 -4.01
N TYR A 100 -7.65 6.74 -4.56
CA TYR A 100 -7.20 7.93 -3.86
C TYR A 100 -8.30 8.57 -3.00
N VAL A 101 -8.06 8.63 -1.68
CA VAL A 101 -8.93 9.29 -0.70
C VAL A 101 -8.59 10.78 -0.52
N LEU A 102 -7.42 11.20 -1.01
CA LEU A 102 -6.92 12.58 -1.06
C LEU A 102 -6.48 12.91 -2.50
N PRO A 103 -6.17 14.17 -2.85
CA PRO A 103 -5.62 14.50 -4.16
C PRO A 103 -4.33 13.72 -4.46
N GLU A 104 -4.28 13.04 -5.61
CA GLU A 104 -3.17 12.16 -6.01
C GLU A 104 -1.81 12.87 -5.96
N GLU A 105 -1.71 14.08 -6.50
CA GLU A 105 -0.47 14.86 -6.50
C GLU A 105 0.03 15.19 -5.09
N HIS A 106 -0.88 15.48 -4.16
CA HIS A 106 -0.51 15.75 -2.76
C HIS A 106 -0.08 14.47 -2.03
N VAL A 107 -0.69 13.33 -2.36
CA VAL A 107 -0.29 12.02 -1.83
C VAL A 107 1.13 11.69 -2.27
N LYS A 108 1.42 11.76 -3.58
CA LYS A 108 2.76 11.51 -4.14
C LYS A 108 3.81 12.42 -3.50
N ALA A 109 3.52 13.71 -3.40
CA ALA A 109 4.40 14.68 -2.76
C ALA A 109 4.69 14.31 -1.29
N ALA A 110 3.65 13.98 -0.52
CA ALA A 110 3.78 13.62 0.89
C ALA A 110 4.57 12.33 1.11
N VAL A 111 4.35 11.30 0.29
CA VAL A 111 5.08 10.02 0.37
C VAL A 111 6.55 10.21 0.00
N ALA A 112 6.85 11.01 -1.03
CA ALA A 112 8.22 11.38 -1.36
C ALA A 112 8.91 12.18 -0.24
N ALA A 113 8.17 13.06 0.43
CA ALA A 113 8.67 13.85 1.57
C ALA A 113 9.02 12.95 2.76
N VAL A 114 8.26 11.89 3.02
CA VAL A 114 8.58 10.90 4.06
C VAL A 114 9.96 10.30 3.83
N PHE A 115 10.25 9.79 2.63
CA PHE A 115 11.59 9.26 2.34
C PHE A 115 12.66 10.34 2.52
N ARG A 116 12.48 11.50 1.87
CA ARG A 116 13.46 12.60 1.85
C ARG A 116 13.86 13.07 3.23
N HIS A 117 12.89 13.24 4.13
CA HIS A 117 13.13 13.88 5.43
C HIS A 117 13.39 12.87 6.54
N ASN A 118 12.74 11.70 6.48
CA ASN A 118 12.74 10.76 7.59
C ASN A 118 13.72 9.60 7.40
N PHE A 119 14.14 9.28 6.16
CA PHE A 119 15.16 8.26 5.95
C PHE A 119 16.53 8.78 6.36
N LYS A 120 17.27 7.95 7.08
CA LYS A 120 18.68 8.17 7.44
C LYS A 120 19.45 6.94 6.97
N ALA A 121 20.49 7.18 6.15
CA ALA A 121 21.40 6.11 5.74
C ALA A 121 22.35 5.70 6.86
N ASP A 122 22.49 6.54 7.89
CA ASP A 122 23.40 6.39 9.02
C ASP A 122 22.75 7.07 10.25
N LEU A 123 22.68 6.35 11.37
CA LEU A 123 22.10 6.79 12.64
C LEU A 123 23.16 7.09 13.72
N SER A 124 24.45 7.14 13.40
CA SER A 124 25.55 7.34 14.35
C SER A 124 25.48 8.68 15.08
N ARG A 125 24.81 9.66 14.48
CA ARG A 125 24.54 10.99 15.04
C ARG A 125 23.08 11.22 15.41
N HIS A 126 22.25 10.17 15.36
CA HIS A 126 20.84 10.25 15.70
C HIS A 126 20.61 9.84 17.15
N GLU A 127 20.01 10.74 17.92
CA GLU A 127 19.70 10.51 19.32
C GLU A 127 18.27 9.97 19.47
N SER A 128 18.12 8.80 20.11
CA SER A 128 16.83 8.29 20.57
C SER A 128 16.90 8.04 22.07
N VAL A 129 16.07 8.76 22.83
CA VAL A 129 15.97 8.65 24.30
C VAL A 129 14.89 7.66 24.75
N GLN A 130 14.37 6.86 23.81
CA GLN A 130 13.35 5.84 24.05
C GLN A 130 13.89 4.47 23.66
N ARG A 131 13.12 3.65 22.93
CA ARG A 131 13.55 2.33 22.50
C ARG A 131 14.43 2.44 21.26
N VAL A 132 15.42 1.55 21.17
CA VAL A 132 16.43 1.55 20.11
C VAL A 132 16.26 0.28 19.29
N TYR A 133 15.71 0.43 18.08
CA TYR A 133 15.51 -0.65 17.12
C TYR A 133 16.51 -0.61 15.96
N ALA A 134 17.18 0.53 15.79
CA ALA A 134 18.27 0.77 14.86
C ALA A 134 19.30 1.70 15.52
N LEU A 135 20.60 1.48 15.29
CA LEU A 135 21.69 2.21 15.95
C LEU A 135 22.97 2.29 15.10
N GLY A 136 23.83 3.26 15.42
CA GLY A 136 25.15 3.39 14.80
C GLY A 136 25.03 3.62 13.29
N GLU A 137 25.86 2.92 12.51
CA GLU A 137 25.88 3.04 11.04
C GLU A 137 24.67 2.40 10.34
N GLU A 138 23.67 1.92 11.09
CA GLU A 138 22.47 1.35 10.51
C GLU A 138 21.58 2.42 9.86
N ALA A 139 21.06 2.11 8.68
CA ALA A 139 20.04 2.92 8.04
C ALA A 139 18.66 2.68 8.69
N GLY A 140 17.76 3.67 8.63
CA GLY A 140 16.38 3.53 9.09
C GLY A 140 15.47 4.70 8.74
N LEU A 141 14.16 4.46 8.80
CA LEU A 141 13.13 5.51 8.66
C LEU A 141 12.67 5.97 10.05
N LEU A 142 13.01 7.21 10.41
CA LEU A 142 12.54 7.82 11.66
C LEU A 142 11.02 8.00 11.63
N LEU A 143 10.34 7.88 12.78
CA LEU A 143 8.89 8.06 12.81
C LEU A 143 8.46 9.48 12.45
N CYS A 144 9.21 10.50 12.86
CA CYS A 144 8.90 11.88 12.47
C CYS A 144 10.13 12.77 12.53
N THR A 145 10.20 13.69 11.57
CA THR A 145 11.22 14.75 11.55
C THR A 145 10.58 16.12 11.38
N TRP A 146 11.31 17.18 11.67
CA TRP A 146 10.85 18.57 11.54
C TRP A 146 11.73 19.34 10.54
N PRO A 147 11.64 19.01 9.24
CA PRO A 147 12.54 19.58 8.22
C PRO A 147 12.39 21.10 8.07
N ARG A 148 11.25 21.67 8.52
CA ARG A 148 10.97 23.11 8.52
C ARG A 148 11.04 23.73 9.93
N GLY A 149 11.75 23.08 10.86
CA GLY A 149 11.80 23.48 12.27
C GLY A 149 10.46 23.29 12.99
N ARG A 150 10.24 24.04 14.07
CA ARG A 150 9.01 24.00 14.88
C ARG A 150 8.74 22.64 15.53
N ARG A 151 9.81 21.93 15.91
CA ARG A 151 9.73 20.75 16.76
C ARG A 151 9.04 21.13 18.06
N GLU A 152 8.08 20.32 18.47
CA GLU A 152 7.40 20.49 19.76
C GLU A 152 8.42 20.43 20.90
N ALA A 153 8.23 21.22 21.96
CA ALA A 153 9.03 21.06 23.18
C ALA A 153 8.85 19.65 23.79
N PHE A 154 7.63 19.10 23.67
CA PHE A 154 7.30 17.72 24.03
C PHE A 154 6.66 17.03 22.81
N PRO A 155 7.45 16.52 21.85
CA PRO A 155 6.94 15.82 20.67
C PRO A 155 6.28 14.51 21.08
N PHE A 156 5.51 13.88 20.18
CA PHE A 156 5.03 12.53 20.45
C PHE A 156 6.23 11.62 20.74
N ILE A 157 6.05 10.76 21.74
CA ILE A 157 7.16 10.16 22.50
C ILE A 157 8.07 9.32 21.60
N TYR A 158 7.53 8.71 20.57
CA TYR A 158 8.24 7.78 19.69
C TYR A 158 8.88 8.44 18.45
N SER A 159 8.92 9.77 18.37
CA SER A 159 9.33 10.49 17.14
C SER A 159 10.67 10.07 16.57
N ASP A 160 11.59 9.73 17.45
CA ASP A 160 12.98 9.43 17.11
C ASP A 160 13.24 7.91 16.99
N GLU A 161 12.21 7.06 17.11
CA GLU A 161 12.34 5.61 16.93
C GLU A 161 12.28 5.21 15.44
N VAL A 162 12.74 3.99 15.13
CA VAL A 162 12.63 3.35 13.80
C VAL A 162 11.79 2.09 13.95
N TRP A 163 10.63 2.00 13.31
CA TRP A 163 9.73 0.85 13.45
C TRP A 163 9.62 0.10 12.13
N THR A 164 10.06 -1.16 12.11
CA THR A 164 10.08 -2.01 10.91
C THR A 164 8.69 -2.14 10.28
N GLY A 165 7.63 -2.21 11.09
CA GLY A 165 6.26 -2.23 10.58
C GLY A 165 5.84 -0.94 9.86
N ILE A 166 6.34 0.22 10.28
CA ILE A 166 6.11 1.49 9.59
C ILE A 166 7.00 1.62 8.36
N GLU A 167 8.26 1.14 8.42
CA GLU A 167 9.14 1.10 7.24
C GLU A 167 8.54 0.28 6.09
N TYR A 168 8.06 -0.94 6.36
CA TYR A 168 7.42 -1.75 5.33
C TYR A 168 6.10 -1.15 4.83
N GLN A 169 5.32 -0.52 5.71
CA GLN A 169 4.11 0.19 5.33
C GLN A 169 4.41 1.38 4.41
N ALA A 170 5.40 2.21 4.78
CA ALA A 170 5.83 3.37 4.02
C ALA A 170 6.44 2.95 2.68
N ALA A 171 7.27 1.89 2.67
CA ALA A 171 7.83 1.31 1.46
C ALA A 171 6.74 0.80 0.51
N ALA A 172 5.74 0.06 0.99
CA ALA A 172 4.63 -0.35 0.14
C ALA A 172 3.83 0.84 -0.41
N HIS A 173 3.64 1.89 0.39
CA HIS A 173 3.01 3.13 -0.07
C HIS A 173 3.84 3.84 -1.16
N MET A 174 5.17 3.90 -0.99
CA MET A 174 6.10 4.40 -2.00
C MET A 174 5.97 3.62 -3.31
N VAL A 175 5.86 2.29 -3.27
CA VAL A 175 5.63 1.47 -4.48
C VAL A 175 4.29 1.83 -5.16
N TYR A 176 3.21 2.02 -4.41
CA TYR A 176 1.92 2.45 -4.98
C TYR A 176 2.00 3.81 -5.68
N GLU A 177 2.85 4.71 -5.18
CA GLU A 177 3.07 6.04 -5.75
C GLU A 177 4.19 6.09 -6.81
N GLY A 178 4.81 4.95 -7.14
CA GLY A 178 5.84 4.83 -8.18
C GLY A 178 7.29 5.05 -7.72
N LEU A 179 7.54 5.20 -6.42
CA LEU A 179 8.85 5.39 -5.79
C LEU A 179 9.48 4.04 -5.42
N VAL A 180 9.73 3.20 -6.44
CA VAL A 180 10.16 1.81 -6.24
C VAL A 180 11.56 1.71 -5.64
N GLU A 181 12.50 2.54 -6.07
CA GLU A 181 13.88 2.51 -5.58
C GLU A 181 13.96 2.94 -4.11
N GLU A 182 13.24 3.99 -3.74
CA GLU A 182 13.12 4.46 -2.36
C GLU A 182 12.50 3.38 -1.46
N ALA A 183 11.45 2.71 -1.94
CA ALA A 183 10.84 1.61 -1.23
C ALA A 183 11.83 0.45 -1.00
N LEU A 184 12.58 0.06 -2.03
CA LEU A 184 13.57 -1.02 -1.92
C LEU A 184 14.75 -0.64 -1.03
N ALA A 185 15.14 0.64 -0.97
CA ALA A 185 16.12 1.14 -0.03
C ALA A 185 15.65 0.98 1.43
N LEU A 186 14.38 1.27 1.73
CA LEU A 186 13.81 1.02 3.07
C LEU A 186 13.76 -0.47 3.42
N VAL A 187 13.33 -1.30 2.48
CA VAL A 187 13.32 -2.76 2.68
C VAL A 187 14.73 -3.27 2.94
N LYS A 188 15.70 -2.83 2.14
CA LYS A 188 17.11 -3.19 2.34
C LYS A 188 17.62 -2.73 3.71
N ALA A 189 17.36 -1.50 4.12
CA ALA A 189 17.74 -1.01 5.44
C ALA A 189 17.20 -1.89 6.57
N ALA A 190 15.91 -2.25 6.52
CA ALA A 190 15.31 -3.17 7.49
C ALA A 190 15.96 -4.56 7.46
N ARG A 191 16.25 -5.11 6.26
CA ARG A 191 16.86 -6.44 6.11
C ARG A 191 18.33 -6.48 6.50
N ASP A 192 19.11 -5.45 6.25
CA ASP A 192 20.52 -5.36 6.64
C ASP A 192 20.67 -5.32 8.17
N ARG A 193 19.69 -4.75 8.89
CA ARG A 193 19.65 -4.83 10.37
C ARG A 193 19.35 -6.25 10.88
N HIS A 194 18.75 -7.11 10.06
CA HIS A 194 18.31 -8.47 10.37
C HIS A 194 18.96 -9.51 9.44
N ASP A 195 20.29 -9.42 9.30
CA ASP A 195 21.12 -10.22 8.40
C ASP A 195 21.52 -11.61 8.96
N GLY A 196 21.15 -11.92 10.21
CA GLY A 196 21.54 -13.16 10.91
C GLY A 196 22.83 -13.05 11.72
N VAL A 197 23.60 -11.98 11.56
CA VAL A 197 24.76 -11.67 12.39
C VAL A 197 24.38 -10.60 13.42
N ARG A 198 23.77 -9.50 12.98
CA ARG A 198 23.31 -8.41 13.86
C ARG A 198 22.04 -8.78 14.61
N ARG A 199 21.03 -9.29 13.89
CA ARG A 199 19.73 -9.70 14.45
C ARG A 199 19.15 -10.88 13.67
N ASN A 200 18.23 -11.59 14.31
CA ASN A 200 17.52 -12.72 13.71
C ASN A 200 16.71 -12.28 12.47
N PRO A 201 16.89 -12.90 11.29
CA PRO A 201 16.18 -12.57 10.05
C PRO A 201 14.66 -12.74 10.11
N TRP A 202 14.15 -13.46 11.10
CA TRP A 202 12.75 -13.85 11.27
C TRP A 202 12.09 -13.21 12.50
N ASN A 203 12.76 -12.23 13.12
CA ASN A 203 12.26 -11.55 14.30
C ASN A 203 12.58 -10.06 14.23
N GLU A 204 11.84 -9.32 13.40
CA GLU A 204 11.88 -7.86 13.42
C GLU A 204 11.17 -7.32 14.66
N PHE A 205 11.93 -7.17 15.75
CA PHE A 205 11.41 -6.75 17.04
C PHE A 205 10.97 -5.28 17.05
N GLU A 206 9.91 -5.00 17.81
CA GLU A 206 9.48 -3.66 18.20
C GLU A 206 9.17 -3.69 19.70
N CYS A 207 7.90 -3.53 20.10
CA CYS A 207 7.48 -3.58 21.50
C CYS A 207 7.43 -5.03 22.04
N GLY A 208 8.54 -5.75 21.87
CA GLY A 208 8.72 -7.18 22.16
C GLY A 208 9.21 -7.97 20.94
N ASP A 209 9.59 -9.22 21.19
CA ASP A 209 9.84 -10.22 20.15
C ASP A 209 8.54 -10.64 19.46
N HIS A 210 8.64 -11.13 18.23
CA HIS A 210 7.53 -11.61 17.41
C HIS A 210 6.41 -10.56 17.22
N TYR A 211 6.79 -9.29 17.11
CA TYR A 211 5.83 -8.20 17.03
C TYR A 211 5.13 -8.16 15.66
N ALA A 212 3.79 -8.22 15.68
CA ALA A 212 2.98 -8.40 14.48
C ALA A 212 3.08 -7.25 13.44
N ARG A 213 3.56 -6.07 13.82
CA ARG A 213 3.53 -4.89 12.93
C ARG A 213 4.37 -5.07 11.67
N ALA A 214 5.48 -5.81 11.74
CA ALA A 214 6.33 -6.13 10.60
C ALA A 214 5.60 -6.97 9.52
N MET A 215 4.46 -7.59 9.84
CA MET A 215 3.61 -8.24 8.85
C MET A 215 2.98 -7.26 7.83
N SER A 216 3.11 -5.94 8.05
CA SER A 216 2.81 -4.95 6.99
C SER A 216 3.65 -5.18 5.72
N SER A 217 4.77 -5.91 5.82
CA SER A 217 5.56 -6.41 4.68
C SER A 217 4.74 -7.16 3.64
N TRP A 218 3.62 -7.80 4.01
CA TRP A 218 2.71 -8.41 3.03
C TRP A 218 2.19 -7.41 2.00
N SER A 219 2.02 -6.14 2.38
CA SER A 219 1.60 -5.10 1.45
C SER A 219 2.65 -4.78 0.37
N LEU A 220 3.93 -5.10 0.58
CA LEU A 220 4.97 -5.02 -0.45
C LEU A 220 4.74 -6.06 -1.55
N LEU A 221 4.35 -7.29 -1.18
CA LEU A 221 3.99 -8.32 -2.17
C LEU A 221 2.85 -7.81 -3.06
N LEU A 222 1.81 -7.22 -2.46
CA LEU A 222 0.67 -6.65 -3.19
C LEU A 222 1.09 -5.50 -4.10
N ALA A 223 1.86 -4.54 -3.57
CA ALA A 223 2.26 -3.35 -4.31
C ALA A 223 3.24 -3.67 -5.46
N LEU A 224 4.27 -4.49 -5.20
CA LEU A 224 5.30 -4.84 -6.18
C LEU A 224 4.76 -5.71 -7.33
N SER A 225 3.82 -6.62 -7.02
CA SER A 225 3.15 -7.45 -8.02
C SER A 225 2.00 -6.72 -8.75
N GLY A 226 1.54 -5.59 -8.20
CA GLY A 226 0.33 -4.91 -8.65
C GLY A 226 -0.92 -5.79 -8.54
N GLN A 227 -0.91 -6.75 -7.62
CA GLN A 227 -1.95 -7.74 -7.40
C GLN A 227 -3.21 -7.11 -6.84
N ARG A 228 -4.37 -7.43 -7.44
CA ARG A 228 -5.69 -7.25 -6.83
C ARG A 228 -6.63 -8.38 -7.22
N TYR A 229 -7.52 -8.76 -6.30
CA TYR A 229 -8.58 -9.72 -6.59
C TYR A 229 -9.94 -9.16 -6.20
N ASP A 230 -10.87 -9.08 -7.15
CA ASP A 230 -12.27 -8.77 -6.90
C ASP A 230 -13.10 -10.06 -6.96
N GLY A 231 -13.57 -10.51 -5.80
CA GLY A 231 -14.39 -11.71 -5.67
C GLY A 231 -15.78 -11.61 -6.29
N ARG A 232 -16.32 -10.41 -6.51
CA ARG A 232 -17.65 -10.22 -7.13
C ARG A 232 -17.59 -10.55 -8.61
N SER A 233 -16.64 -9.93 -9.30
CA SER A 233 -16.43 -10.13 -10.74
C SER A 233 -15.54 -11.33 -11.08
N GLY A 234 -14.79 -11.86 -10.10
CA GLY A 234 -13.74 -12.84 -10.35
C GLY A 234 -12.58 -12.25 -11.14
N THR A 235 -12.25 -10.98 -10.90
CA THR A 235 -11.17 -10.29 -11.60
C THR A 235 -9.87 -10.44 -10.84
N LEU A 236 -8.87 -11.06 -11.47
CA LEU A 236 -7.49 -11.07 -10.97
C LEU A 236 -6.67 -10.06 -11.78
N THR A 237 -6.17 -9.03 -11.09
CA THR A 237 -5.28 -8.02 -11.65
C THR A 237 -3.85 -8.35 -11.29
N MET A 238 -2.94 -8.34 -12.27
CA MET A 238 -1.50 -8.51 -12.10
C MET A 238 -0.76 -7.44 -12.91
N LYS A 239 -0.11 -6.51 -12.21
CA LYS A 239 0.60 -5.38 -12.82
C LYS A 239 1.97 -5.20 -12.17
N PRO A 240 2.89 -6.17 -12.33
CA PRO A 240 4.17 -6.12 -11.63
C PRO A 240 4.97 -4.89 -12.05
N VAL A 241 5.57 -4.22 -11.06
CA VAL A 241 6.41 -3.04 -11.26
C VAL A 241 7.90 -3.37 -11.21
N VAL A 242 8.25 -4.55 -10.72
CA VAL A 242 9.59 -5.15 -10.73
C VAL A 242 9.64 -6.39 -11.62
N ASN A 243 10.82 -6.75 -12.13
CA ASN A 243 11.05 -7.92 -12.99
C ASN A 243 10.01 -8.08 -14.12
N ARG A 244 9.59 -6.95 -14.72
CA ARG A 244 8.38 -6.89 -15.56
C ARG A 244 8.39 -7.88 -16.72
N ASP A 245 9.57 -8.23 -17.23
CA ASP A 245 9.71 -9.12 -18.38
C ASP A 245 9.66 -10.61 -18.05
N ASP A 246 10.12 -11.02 -16.86
CA ASP A 246 10.02 -12.39 -16.35
C ASP A 246 9.67 -12.33 -14.86
N PHE A 247 8.39 -12.47 -14.56
CA PHE A 247 7.85 -12.25 -13.22
C PHE A 247 7.08 -13.47 -12.75
N ARG A 248 7.25 -13.83 -11.48
CA ARG A 248 6.52 -14.90 -10.81
C ARG A 248 6.25 -14.49 -9.37
N CYS A 249 5.03 -14.62 -8.90
CA CYS A 249 4.70 -14.37 -7.50
C CYS A 249 3.53 -15.24 -7.03
N LEU A 250 3.41 -15.37 -5.70
CA LEU A 250 2.21 -15.84 -5.04
C LEU A 250 1.07 -14.84 -5.28
N PHE A 251 -0.14 -15.34 -5.49
CA PHE A 251 -1.36 -14.56 -5.39
C PHE A 251 -2.38 -15.18 -4.44
N THR A 252 -3.20 -14.33 -3.82
CA THR A 252 -4.29 -14.74 -2.95
C THR A 252 -5.63 -14.28 -3.51
N ALA A 253 -6.62 -15.16 -3.45
CA ALA A 253 -8.02 -14.90 -3.75
C ALA A 253 -8.88 -15.12 -2.51
N ALA A 254 -10.21 -14.97 -2.63
CA ALA A 254 -11.13 -15.07 -1.50
C ALA A 254 -11.16 -16.45 -0.82
N ALA A 255 -10.98 -17.54 -1.58
CA ALA A 255 -11.13 -18.92 -1.09
C ALA A 255 -9.98 -19.84 -1.55
N GLY A 256 -8.85 -19.27 -1.95
CA GLY A 256 -7.71 -20.03 -2.46
C GLY A 256 -6.53 -19.12 -2.79
N TYR A 257 -5.39 -19.72 -3.07
CA TYR A 257 -4.17 -19.02 -3.46
C TYR A 257 -3.42 -19.82 -4.52
N GLY A 258 -2.48 -19.16 -5.18
CA GLY A 258 -1.86 -19.72 -6.36
C GLY A 258 -0.60 -18.99 -6.79
N VAL A 259 -0.07 -19.37 -7.94
CA VAL A 259 1.09 -18.73 -8.54
C VAL A 259 0.69 -18.06 -9.84
N TYR A 260 1.05 -16.79 -9.95
CA TYR A 260 1.02 -16.09 -11.21
C TYR A 260 2.43 -16.08 -11.79
N SER A 261 2.55 -16.31 -13.09
CA SER A 261 3.78 -16.09 -13.83
C SER A 261 3.52 -15.37 -15.15
N GLN A 262 4.47 -14.54 -15.58
CA GLN A 262 4.45 -13.92 -16.90
C GLN A 262 5.83 -13.88 -17.53
N ARG A 263 5.85 -14.01 -18.86
CA ARG A 263 7.00 -13.68 -19.71
C ARG A 263 6.57 -12.70 -20.79
N ARG A 264 7.13 -11.50 -20.77
CA ARG A 264 6.91 -10.49 -21.81
C ARG A 264 7.88 -10.69 -22.95
N GLN A 265 7.38 -10.47 -24.15
CA GLN A 265 8.12 -10.48 -25.39
C GLN A 265 7.82 -9.18 -26.13
N ARG A 266 8.62 -8.87 -27.16
CA ARG A 266 8.50 -7.62 -27.92
C ARG A 266 7.08 -7.33 -28.43
N THR A 267 6.30 -8.35 -28.77
CA THR A 267 4.97 -8.23 -29.39
C THR A 267 3.86 -8.90 -28.59
N GLY A 268 4.11 -9.29 -27.34
CA GLY A 268 3.15 -10.07 -26.58
C GLY A 268 3.55 -10.42 -25.16
N VAL A 269 2.67 -11.09 -24.46
CA VAL A 269 2.91 -11.61 -23.11
C VAL A 269 2.32 -13.02 -23.00
N SER A 270 3.07 -13.93 -22.41
CA SER A 270 2.57 -15.24 -22.00
C SER A 270 2.39 -15.21 -20.49
N VAL A 271 1.24 -15.66 -20.00
CA VAL A 271 0.93 -15.71 -18.57
C VAL A 271 0.40 -17.08 -18.17
N ALA A 272 0.62 -17.45 -16.91
CA ALA A 272 -0.03 -18.59 -16.28
C ALA A 272 -0.57 -18.21 -14.90
N VAL A 273 -1.76 -18.73 -14.59
CA VAL A 273 -2.43 -18.65 -13.29
C VAL A 273 -2.67 -20.07 -12.83
N GLU A 274 -1.89 -20.51 -11.84
CA GLU A 274 -1.95 -21.83 -11.25
C GLU A 274 -2.64 -21.73 -9.89
N CYS A 275 -3.66 -22.55 -9.64
CA CYS A 275 -4.29 -22.67 -8.33
C CYS A 275 -3.56 -23.74 -7.51
N LEU A 276 -2.87 -23.33 -6.45
CA LEU A 276 -2.13 -24.25 -5.60
C LEU A 276 -3.03 -24.93 -4.58
N GLU A 277 -3.97 -24.18 -4.00
CA GLU A 277 -4.84 -24.66 -2.93
C GLU A 277 -6.16 -23.89 -2.92
N GLY A 278 -7.25 -24.56 -2.53
CA GLY A 278 -8.58 -23.97 -2.45
C GLY A 278 -9.25 -23.76 -3.81
N ARG A 279 -10.03 -22.68 -3.93
CA ARG A 279 -10.80 -22.34 -5.13
C ARG A 279 -10.60 -20.89 -5.56
N VAL A 280 -10.20 -20.70 -6.80
CA VAL A 280 -10.04 -19.37 -7.42
C VAL A 280 -11.10 -19.17 -8.51
N ALA A 281 -12.08 -18.33 -8.20
CA ALA A 281 -13.14 -17.98 -9.13
C ALA A 281 -12.65 -16.88 -10.10
N LEU A 282 -12.31 -17.26 -11.32
CA LEU A 282 -11.71 -16.38 -12.32
C LEU A 282 -12.66 -16.14 -13.49
N GLY A 283 -12.96 -14.87 -13.77
CA GLY A 283 -13.73 -14.42 -14.93
C GLY A 283 -12.96 -13.44 -15.81
N VAL A 284 -12.06 -12.66 -15.21
CA VAL A 284 -11.27 -11.64 -15.91
C VAL A 284 -9.84 -11.64 -15.43
N LEU A 285 -8.88 -11.57 -16.35
CA LEU A 285 -7.49 -11.22 -16.07
C LEU A 285 -7.21 -9.80 -16.52
N GLU A 286 -6.67 -8.97 -15.63
CA GLU A 286 -6.19 -7.63 -15.95
C GLU A 286 -4.67 -7.56 -15.80
N LEU A 287 -4.00 -7.25 -16.90
CA LEU A 287 -2.55 -7.26 -17.02
C LEU A 287 -2.05 -5.87 -17.41
N SER A 288 -0.82 -5.52 -17.07
CA SER A 288 -0.21 -4.32 -17.68
C SER A 288 0.13 -4.56 -19.15
N ARG A 289 -0.01 -3.52 -19.96
CA ARG A 289 0.26 -3.55 -21.39
C ARG A 289 1.64 -4.16 -21.74
N PRO A 290 1.75 -5.00 -22.79
CA PRO A 290 3.04 -5.49 -23.28
C PRO A 290 3.80 -4.37 -24.01
N GLY A 291 4.83 -3.81 -23.37
CA GLY A 291 5.80 -2.88 -23.97
C GLY A 291 5.25 -1.53 -24.49
N ARG A 292 6.18 -0.66 -24.92
CA ARG A 292 5.87 0.64 -25.57
C ARG A 292 5.52 0.51 -27.06
N GLY A 293 5.27 -0.72 -27.55
CA GLY A 293 5.01 -1.02 -28.96
C GLY A 293 3.61 -0.64 -29.46
N ARG A 294 3.30 -1.07 -30.70
CA ARG A 294 2.08 -0.76 -31.48
C ARG A 294 0.80 -0.69 -30.64
N ARG A 295 -0.02 0.34 -30.91
CA ARG A 295 -1.41 0.42 -30.47
C ARG A 295 -2.25 -0.29 -31.52
N GLY A 296 -2.61 -1.54 -31.26
CA GLY A 296 -3.35 -2.36 -32.21
C GLY A 296 -4.24 -3.38 -31.51
N PRO A 297 -5.10 -4.08 -32.28
CA PRO A 297 -6.01 -5.07 -31.73
C PRO A 297 -5.24 -6.18 -31.03
N VAL A 298 -5.72 -6.58 -29.86
CA VAL A 298 -5.12 -7.67 -29.09
C VAL A 298 -5.82 -8.97 -29.41
N LYS A 299 -5.04 -10.02 -29.63
CA LYS A 299 -5.54 -11.40 -29.64
C LYS A 299 -5.03 -12.14 -28.43
N ALA A 300 -5.90 -12.91 -27.80
CA ALA A 300 -5.55 -13.83 -26.72
C ALA A 300 -5.96 -15.26 -27.12
N ALA A 301 -5.10 -16.22 -26.78
CA ALA A 301 -5.43 -17.64 -26.80
C ALA A 301 -5.17 -18.19 -25.41
N CYS A 302 -6.18 -18.77 -24.78
CA CYS A 302 -6.08 -19.31 -23.42
C CYS A 302 -6.44 -20.79 -23.38
N LYS A 303 -5.76 -21.53 -22.50
CA LYS A 303 -6.00 -22.95 -22.24
C LYS A 303 -6.07 -23.21 -20.75
N LEU A 304 -7.12 -23.92 -20.32
CA LEU A 304 -7.22 -24.48 -18.97
C LEU A 304 -6.82 -25.95 -19.04
N ASN A 305 -5.75 -26.33 -18.34
CA ASN A 305 -5.23 -27.71 -18.32
C ASN A 305 -5.07 -28.28 -19.74
N GLY A 306 -4.56 -27.46 -20.66
CA GLY A 306 -4.36 -27.81 -22.06
C GLY A 306 -5.60 -27.71 -22.97
N LYS A 307 -6.81 -27.57 -22.42
CA LYS A 307 -8.06 -27.42 -23.20
C LYS A 307 -8.36 -25.96 -23.51
N GLU A 308 -8.75 -25.65 -24.74
CA GLU A 308 -9.03 -24.27 -25.15
C GLU A 308 -10.20 -23.65 -24.40
N VAL A 309 -10.06 -22.36 -24.08
CA VAL A 309 -11.10 -21.56 -23.42
C VAL A 309 -11.44 -20.38 -24.32
N ARG A 310 -12.74 -20.16 -24.55
CA ARG A 310 -13.22 -18.98 -25.27
C ARG A 310 -12.87 -17.73 -24.46
N VAL A 311 -12.21 -16.77 -25.09
CA VAL A 311 -11.81 -15.51 -24.47
C VAL A 311 -12.01 -14.32 -25.39
N GLU A 312 -12.21 -13.16 -24.78
CA GLU A 312 -12.20 -11.86 -25.44
C GLU A 312 -11.09 -11.01 -24.83
N ALA A 313 -10.29 -10.37 -25.67
CA ALA A 313 -9.20 -9.51 -25.24
C ALA A 313 -9.46 -8.07 -25.67
N SER A 314 -9.29 -7.13 -24.75
CA SER A 314 -9.33 -5.70 -25.03
C SER A 314 -8.11 -5.00 -24.44
N LEU A 315 -7.76 -3.86 -25.01
CA LEU A 315 -6.74 -2.97 -24.49
C LEU A 315 -7.37 -1.60 -24.25
N GLU A 316 -7.51 -1.23 -22.99
CA GLU A 316 -8.07 0.05 -22.55
C GLU A 316 -6.94 0.83 -21.85
N ALA A 317 -6.51 1.94 -22.46
CA ALA A 317 -5.32 2.69 -22.05
C ALA A 317 -4.07 1.79 -21.89
N ASP A 318 -3.64 1.54 -20.66
CA ASP A 318 -2.50 0.69 -20.31
C ASP A 318 -2.88 -0.64 -19.64
N THR A 319 -4.18 -0.98 -19.65
CA THR A 319 -4.71 -2.23 -19.08
C THR A 319 -5.12 -3.18 -20.19
N LEU A 320 -4.43 -4.32 -20.25
CA LEU A 320 -4.81 -5.45 -21.07
C LEU A 320 -5.82 -6.30 -20.30
N ARG A 321 -7.03 -6.45 -20.83
CA ARG A 321 -8.09 -7.22 -20.19
C ARG A 321 -8.38 -8.48 -20.99
N VAL A 322 -8.44 -9.61 -20.31
CA VAL A 322 -8.83 -10.91 -20.88
C VAL A 322 -10.08 -11.38 -20.16
N ARG A 323 -11.22 -11.33 -20.83
CA ARG A 323 -12.49 -11.84 -20.30
C ARG A 323 -12.68 -13.28 -20.75
N LEU A 324 -12.88 -14.18 -19.80
CA LEU A 324 -13.23 -15.56 -20.08
C LEU A 324 -14.71 -15.63 -20.51
N GLY A 325 -15.03 -16.47 -21.48
CA GLY A 325 -16.39 -16.63 -22.00
C GLY A 325 -17.41 -17.11 -20.96
N ARG A 326 -16.92 -17.68 -19.86
CA ARG A 326 -17.68 -17.91 -18.62
C ARG A 326 -16.74 -17.80 -17.43
N ARG A 327 -17.28 -17.44 -16.27
CA ARG A 327 -16.55 -17.53 -14.99
C ARG A 327 -16.17 -18.98 -14.71
N MET A 328 -14.90 -19.22 -14.42
CA MET A 328 -14.34 -20.53 -14.14
C MET A 328 -13.96 -20.62 -12.66
N ASN A 329 -14.05 -21.80 -12.07
CA ASN A 329 -13.55 -22.07 -10.72
C ASN A 329 -12.32 -22.95 -10.86
N LEU A 330 -11.14 -22.35 -10.76
CA LEU A 330 -9.90 -23.10 -10.69
C LEU A 330 -9.84 -23.78 -9.32
N THR A 331 -9.47 -25.05 -9.32
CA THR A 331 -9.23 -25.90 -8.15
C THR A 331 -7.76 -26.29 -8.08
N GLN A 332 -7.34 -26.90 -6.99
CA GLN A 332 -5.95 -27.34 -6.81
C GLN A 332 -5.40 -28.10 -8.03
N GLY A 333 -4.26 -27.63 -8.55
CA GLY A 333 -3.59 -28.18 -9.73
C GLY A 333 -4.08 -27.59 -11.06
N ASP A 334 -5.21 -26.90 -11.09
CA ASP A 334 -5.69 -26.25 -12.31
C ASP A 334 -4.77 -25.09 -12.71
N THR A 335 -4.41 -25.06 -13.99
CA THR A 335 -3.58 -24.00 -14.58
C THR A 335 -4.25 -23.41 -15.81
N LEU A 336 -4.55 -22.11 -15.74
CA LEU A 336 -4.92 -21.30 -16.89
C LEU A 336 -3.66 -20.69 -17.50
N THR A 337 -3.38 -21.01 -18.76
CA THR A 337 -2.31 -20.37 -19.54
C THR A 337 -2.92 -19.47 -20.60
N CYS A 338 -2.36 -18.28 -20.80
CA CYS A 338 -2.81 -17.34 -21.84
C CYS A 338 -1.61 -16.79 -22.61
N ARG A 339 -1.71 -16.77 -23.94
CA ARG A 339 -0.76 -16.10 -24.84
C ARG A 339 -1.46 -14.92 -25.49
N LEU A 340 -0.93 -13.72 -25.27
CA LEU A 340 -1.48 -12.47 -25.77
C LEU A 340 -0.51 -11.85 -26.77
N ARG A 341 -1.02 -11.38 -27.90
CA ARG A 341 -0.26 -10.70 -28.95
C ARG A 341 -0.93 -9.39 -29.34
N VAL A 342 -0.16 -8.32 -29.35
CA VAL A 342 -0.58 -7.01 -29.87
C VAL A 342 -0.16 -6.93 -31.34
N ARG A 343 -1.10 -6.67 -32.25
CA ARG A 343 -0.83 -6.63 -33.70
C ARG A 343 -0.34 -5.26 -34.17
#